data_AF-A0A8F4FS75-F1
#
_entry.id   AF-A0A8F4FS75-F1
#
_cell.length_a   1.000
_cell.length_b   1.000
_cell.length_c   1.000
_cell.angle_alpha   90.00
_cell.angle_beta   90.00
_cell.angle_gamma   90.00
#
_symmetry.space_group_name_H-M   'P 1'
#
loop_
_entity.id
_entity.type
_entity.pdbx_description
1 polymer ?
#
loop_
_entity_poly.entity_id
_entity_poly.type
_entity_poly.pdbx_seq_one_letter_code
_entity_poly.pdbx_strand_id
1 'polypeptide(L)'
;MASEDVGKLYPVAKAVLTPLFRASWRFDLQGLENIPKTGGAILCPNHTSVLDSFFVPALLPRRVTYVGKAEYMDSWKTKHIFPALGMIPIDREGGDAAERALSAATRVLEKGELFGIYPEGTRSRDGRLYRGHTGPARLALRANVPIIPIGITGARDVMPPDAKFPKLRLPVTIRFGAPISVERYAGRPGDHLVLRQIIDEVMFEIRELSGQEYVNEYANKKRHPAPAATPPEGAPNEGADATANGHGPATGVNGSSPKPAPSEPSVPGSEFVDATDRPSSADILKRPVRRGS
;
A
#
# COMPACT_ATOMS: atom_id res chain seq x y z
N MET A 1 -19.82 19.33 10.83
CA MET A 1 -18.74 20.32 10.63
C MET A 1 -18.40 20.30 9.17
N ALA A 2 -18.63 21.43 8.49
CA ALA A 2 -18.40 21.56 7.06
C ALA A 2 -16.92 21.37 6.73
N SER A 3 -16.64 20.88 5.53
CA SER A 3 -15.30 20.57 5.00
C SER A 3 -14.30 21.75 5.05
N GLU A 4 -14.77 22.97 5.33
CA GLU A 4 -13.97 24.19 5.43
C GLU A 4 -13.20 24.31 6.76
N ASP A 5 -13.69 23.73 7.86
CA ASP A 5 -13.03 23.85 9.18
C ASP A 5 -11.89 22.85 9.37
N VAL A 6 -11.87 21.79 8.56
CA VAL A 6 -10.85 20.74 8.55
C VAL A 6 -9.45 21.30 8.26
N GLY A 7 -9.36 22.35 7.44
CA GLY A 7 -8.09 23.01 7.12
C GLY A 7 -7.58 23.97 8.19
N LYS A 8 -8.48 24.59 8.96
CA LYS A 8 -8.11 25.68 9.90
C LYS A 8 -7.40 25.16 11.15
N LEU A 9 -7.74 23.96 11.61
CA LEU A 9 -7.09 23.32 12.77
C LEU A 9 -5.77 22.65 12.42
N TYR A 10 -5.53 22.35 11.14
CA TYR A 10 -4.31 21.68 10.67
C TYR A 10 -3.01 22.41 11.05
N PRO A 11 -2.83 23.72 10.81
CA PRO A 11 -1.59 24.42 11.19
C PRO A 11 -1.36 24.43 12.71
N VAL A 12 -2.43 24.57 13.51
CA VAL A 12 -2.35 24.54 14.98
C VAL A 12 -1.97 23.14 15.47
N ALA A 13 -2.66 22.10 14.97
CA ALA A 13 -2.36 20.73 15.31
C ALA A 13 -0.91 20.36 14.95
N LYS A 14 -0.44 20.81 13.78
CA LYS A 14 0.94 20.62 13.35
C LYS A 14 1.94 21.34 14.24
N ALA A 15 1.68 22.59 14.62
CA ALA A 15 2.55 23.35 15.52
C ALA A 15 2.71 22.70 16.90
N VAL A 16 1.70 21.95 17.37
CA VAL A 16 1.75 21.22 18.64
C VAL A 16 2.34 19.81 18.48
N LEU A 17 1.92 19.06 17.45
CA LEU A 17 2.31 17.67 17.26
C LEU A 17 3.76 17.52 16.80
N THR A 18 4.26 18.42 15.96
CA THR A 18 5.65 18.36 15.46
C THR A 18 6.68 18.37 16.58
N PRO A 19 6.68 19.36 17.52
CA PRO A 19 7.64 19.36 18.62
C PRO A 19 7.42 18.17 19.57
N LEU A 20 6.17 17.78 19.83
CA LEU A 20 5.85 16.62 20.66
C LEU A 20 6.46 15.34 20.08
N PHE A 21 6.32 15.13 18.77
CA PHE A 21 6.85 13.95 18.09
C PHE A 21 8.38 13.98 18.10
N ARG A 22 9.00 15.12 17.76
CA ARG A 22 10.46 15.29 17.79
C ARG A 22 11.06 15.09 19.19
N ALA A 23 10.32 15.42 20.23
CA ALA A 23 10.73 15.13 21.62
C ALA A 23 10.53 13.66 21.99
N SER A 24 9.53 13.00 21.42
CA SER A 24 9.14 11.62 21.75
C SER A 24 9.99 10.57 21.03
N TRP A 25 10.45 10.82 19.80
CA TRP A 25 11.21 9.88 18.97
C TRP A 25 12.38 10.55 18.24
N ARG A 26 13.38 9.75 17.87
CA ARG A 26 14.56 10.21 17.12
C ARG A 26 14.30 10.02 15.63
N PHE A 27 13.85 11.10 14.97
CA PHE A 27 13.56 11.06 13.54
C PHE A 27 14.81 11.36 12.70
N ASP A 28 15.02 10.53 11.69
CA ASP A 28 15.94 10.77 10.58
C ASP A 28 15.13 10.90 9.28
N LEU A 29 15.19 12.07 8.64
CA LEU A 29 14.43 12.39 7.43
C LEU A 29 15.39 12.55 6.26
N GLN A 30 15.28 11.71 5.25
CA GLN A 30 16.18 11.68 4.10
C GLN A 30 15.42 11.89 2.80
N GLY A 31 15.96 12.66 1.85
CA GLY A 31 15.33 12.89 0.55
C GLY A 31 14.17 13.90 0.57
N LEU A 32 14.07 14.76 1.59
CA LEU A 32 13.02 15.77 1.69
C LEU A 32 12.98 16.73 0.48
N GLU A 33 14.11 16.92 -0.18
CA GLU A 33 14.27 17.65 -1.43
C GLU A 33 13.47 17.08 -2.60
N ASN A 34 13.10 15.80 -2.56
CA ASN A 34 12.26 15.15 -3.57
C ASN A 34 10.78 15.55 -3.44
N ILE A 35 10.38 16.16 -2.31
CA ILE A 35 9.02 16.64 -2.13
C ILE A 35 8.85 17.97 -2.87
N PRO A 36 7.93 18.08 -3.83
CA PRO A 36 7.76 19.32 -4.58
C PRO A 36 7.35 20.45 -3.64
N LYS A 37 7.91 21.66 -3.85
CA LYS A 37 7.59 22.84 -3.04
C LYS A 37 6.17 23.36 -3.30
N THR A 38 5.68 23.18 -4.52
CA THR A 38 4.37 23.62 -5.01
C THR A 38 3.73 22.52 -5.87
N GLY A 39 2.42 22.60 -6.11
CA GLY A 39 1.71 21.58 -6.88
C GLY A 39 1.41 20.31 -6.07
N GLY A 40 0.54 19.47 -6.61
CA GLY A 40 0.11 18.22 -5.98
C GLY A 40 1.12 17.10 -6.20
N ALA A 41 1.20 16.18 -5.25
CA ALA A 41 1.94 14.92 -5.40
C ALA A 41 1.33 13.84 -4.52
N ILE A 42 1.47 12.59 -4.96
CA ILE A 42 0.98 11.43 -4.22
C ILE A 42 2.14 10.86 -3.41
N LEU A 43 1.96 10.74 -2.10
CA LEU A 43 2.91 10.08 -1.21
C LEU A 43 2.52 8.61 -1.04
N CYS A 44 3.41 7.71 -1.41
CA CYS A 44 3.23 6.25 -1.32
C CYS A 44 4.20 5.64 -0.29
N PRO A 45 3.89 5.68 1.01
CA PRO A 45 4.64 4.96 2.03
C PRO A 45 4.31 3.47 2.09
N ASN A 46 5.28 2.65 2.53
CA ASN A 46 4.99 1.34 3.11
C ASN A 46 4.13 1.47 4.38
N HIS A 47 3.45 0.40 4.79
CA HIS A 47 2.59 0.44 5.98
C HIS A 47 2.87 -0.69 6.98
N THR A 48 3.57 -0.40 8.07
CA THR A 48 3.93 -1.39 9.11
C THR A 48 3.39 -1.04 10.50
N SER A 49 2.98 0.21 10.73
CA SER A 49 2.53 0.73 12.01
C SER A 49 1.34 1.67 11.84
N VAL A 50 0.49 1.79 12.87
CA VAL A 50 -0.57 2.82 12.85
C VAL A 50 0.04 4.23 12.84
N LEU A 51 1.26 4.39 13.37
CA LEU A 51 1.94 5.67 13.48
C LEU A 51 2.46 6.20 12.14
N ASP A 52 2.57 5.36 11.11
CA ASP A 52 2.99 5.77 9.76
C ASP A 52 2.14 6.96 9.27
N SER A 53 0.82 6.88 9.48
CA SER A 53 -0.16 7.91 9.08
C SER A 53 -0.07 9.20 9.89
N PHE A 54 0.70 9.22 10.98
CA PHE A 54 0.87 10.39 11.84
C PHE A 54 2.24 11.02 11.63
N PHE A 55 3.29 10.21 11.51
CA PHE A 55 4.65 10.70 11.36
C PHE A 55 4.82 11.54 10.10
N VAL A 56 4.31 11.09 8.95
CA VAL A 56 4.48 11.81 7.67
C VAL A 56 3.78 13.19 7.69
N PRO A 57 2.48 13.32 8.03
CA PRO A 57 1.83 14.64 8.15
C PRO A 57 2.46 15.58 9.17
N ALA A 58 2.92 15.04 10.31
CA ALA A 58 3.50 15.85 11.37
C ALA A 58 4.89 16.38 10.99
N LEU A 59 5.70 15.60 10.28
CA LEU A 59 7.11 15.94 10.05
C LEU A 59 7.37 16.64 8.72
N LEU A 60 6.49 16.51 7.73
CA LEU A 60 6.61 17.24 6.47
C LEU A 60 6.22 18.71 6.65
N PRO A 61 6.83 19.67 5.93
CA PRO A 61 6.41 21.08 6.00
C PRO A 61 5.05 21.31 5.33
N ARG A 62 4.81 20.63 4.21
CA ARG A 62 3.56 20.75 3.43
C ARG A 62 2.43 19.96 4.07
N ARG A 63 1.20 20.38 3.80
CA ARG A 63 0.00 19.66 4.23
C ARG A 63 -0.10 18.34 3.49
N VAL A 64 -0.30 17.27 4.25
CA VAL A 64 -0.58 15.93 3.73
C VAL A 64 -1.99 15.54 4.13
N THR A 65 -2.74 15.08 3.15
CA THR A 65 -4.13 14.68 3.31
C THR A 65 -4.27 13.19 3.00
N TYR A 66 -5.03 12.47 3.83
CA TYR A 66 -5.34 11.04 3.64
C TYR A 66 -6.84 10.86 3.49
N VAL A 67 -7.25 9.74 2.91
CA VAL A 67 -8.65 9.29 2.94
C VAL A 67 -8.79 8.17 3.95
N GLY A 68 -9.66 8.35 4.94
CA GLY A 68 -9.94 7.36 5.99
C GLY A 68 -11.37 6.84 5.93
N LYS A 69 -11.61 5.68 6.57
CA LYS A 69 -12.97 5.16 6.79
C LYS A 69 -13.78 6.16 7.62
N ALA A 70 -15.04 6.39 7.28
CA ALA A 70 -15.91 7.30 8.01
C ALA A 70 -16.06 6.88 9.48
N GLU A 71 -16.06 5.58 9.76
CA GLU A 71 -16.19 4.95 11.09
C GLU A 71 -15.00 5.26 12.00
N TYR A 72 -13.85 5.64 11.43
CA TYR A 72 -12.76 6.18 12.24
C TYR A 72 -13.15 7.49 12.93
N MET A 73 -14.24 8.15 12.54
CA MET A 73 -14.74 9.39 13.14
C MET A 73 -15.86 9.17 14.17
N ASP A 74 -16.16 7.92 14.55
CA ASP A 74 -17.31 7.61 15.41
C ASP A 74 -17.13 8.07 16.86
N SER A 75 -15.88 8.28 17.30
CA SER A 75 -15.60 8.82 18.63
C SER A 75 -15.44 10.34 18.59
N TRP A 76 -15.85 11.02 19.67
CA TRP A 76 -15.67 12.46 19.80
C TRP A 76 -14.21 12.90 19.61
N LYS A 77 -13.25 12.11 20.10
CA LYS A 77 -11.82 12.40 19.97
C LYS A 77 -11.35 12.31 18.52
N THR A 78 -11.70 11.21 17.85
CA THR A 78 -11.23 10.95 16.49
C THR A 78 -11.88 11.88 15.46
N LYS A 79 -13.12 12.30 15.70
CA LYS A 79 -13.85 13.29 14.89
C LYS A 79 -13.17 14.66 14.83
N HIS A 80 -12.35 15.03 15.82
CA HIS A 80 -11.59 16.29 15.83
C HIS A 80 -10.13 16.08 15.43
N ILE A 81 -9.51 15.00 15.89
CA ILE A 81 -8.08 14.72 15.66
C ILE A 81 -7.79 14.38 14.21
N PHE A 82 -8.58 13.49 13.59
CA PHE A 82 -8.27 13.02 12.25
C PHE A 82 -8.46 14.08 11.16
N PRO A 83 -9.51 14.92 11.18
CA PRO A 83 -9.59 16.05 10.26
C PRO A 83 -8.45 17.06 10.48
N ALA A 84 -8.09 17.33 11.75
CA ALA A 84 -6.95 18.18 12.08
C ALA A 84 -5.59 17.62 11.60
N LEU A 85 -5.51 16.31 11.34
CA LEU A 85 -4.36 15.62 10.74
C LEU A 85 -4.44 15.50 9.22
N GLY A 86 -5.46 16.09 8.59
CA GLY A 86 -5.65 16.02 7.14
C GLY A 86 -6.39 14.78 6.66
N MET A 87 -7.09 14.04 7.53
CA MET A 87 -7.89 12.90 7.06
C MET A 87 -9.27 13.36 6.59
N ILE A 88 -9.58 13.08 5.32
CA ILE A 88 -10.91 13.22 4.74
C ILE A 88 -11.68 11.92 5.01
N PRO A 89 -12.77 11.96 5.80
CA PRO A 89 -13.65 10.81 5.95
C PRO A 89 -14.39 10.56 4.65
N ILE A 90 -14.39 9.33 4.18
CA ILE A 90 -15.27 8.90 3.09
C ILE A 90 -16.07 7.67 3.53
N ASP A 91 -17.31 7.63 3.05
CA ASP A 91 -18.10 6.42 3.10
C ASP A 91 -17.62 5.46 1.98
N ARG A 92 -17.06 4.33 2.41
CA ARG A 92 -16.55 3.27 1.53
C ARG A 92 -17.58 2.17 1.27
N GLU A 93 -18.84 2.35 1.67
CA GLU A 93 -19.91 1.40 1.40
C GLU A 93 -20.58 1.64 0.03
N GLY A 94 -21.10 0.57 -0.57
CA GLY A 94 -21.73 0.60 -1.90
C GLY A 94 -20.76 0.54 -3.09
N GLY A 95 -21.32 0.33 -4.29
CA GLY A 95 -20.55 0.06 -5.53
C GLY A 95 -19.60 1.18 -5.97
N ASP A 96 -19.90 2.44 -5.64
CA ASP A 96 -19.15 3.61 -6.12
C ASP A 96 -18.11 4.15 -5.12
N ALA A 97 -17.89 3.44 -4.01
CA ALA A 97 -16.97 3.84 -2.95
C ALA A 97 -15.55 4.18 -3.43
N ALA A 98 -14.99 3.35 -4.31
CA ALA A 98 -13.65 3.54 -4.84
C ALA A 98 -13.55 4.80 -5.71
N GLU A 99 -14.58 5.09 -6.51
CA GLU A 99 -14.61 6.28 -7.38
C GLU A 99 -14.79 7.56 -6.56
N ARG A 100 -15.60 7.53 -5.50
CA ARG A 100 -15.70 8.66 -4.55
C ARG A 100 -14.36 8.94 -3.86
N ALA A 101 -13.62 7.89 -3.48
CA ALA A 101 -12.29 8.02 -2.89
C ALA A 101 -11.30 8.68 -3.87
N LEU A 102 -11.26 8.19 -5.11
CA LEU A 102 -10.39 8.73 -6.16
C LEU A 102 -10.76 10.18 -6.51
N SER A 103 -12.05 10.49 -6.60
CA SER A 103 -12.54 11.85 -6.85
C SER A 103 -12.17 12.82 -5.72
N ALA A 104 -12.33 12.41 -4.46
CA ALA A 104 -11.92 13.22 -3.31
C ALA A 104 -10.41 13.47 -3.28
N ALA A 105 -9.62 12.43 -3.56
CA ALA A 105 -8.17 12.54 -3.65
C ALA A 105 -7.72 13.44 -4.81
N THR A 106 -8.38 13.35 -5.97
CA THR A 106 -8.10 14.20 -7.14
C THR A 106 -8.29 15.68 -6.80
N ARG A 107 -9.38 16.04 -6.11
CA ARG A 107 -9.63 17.43 -5.67
C ARG A 107 -8.58 17.97 -4.71
N VAL A 108 -7.95 17.11 -3.90
CA VAL A 108 -6.84 17.51 -3.02
C VAL A 108 -5.60 17.83 -3.85
N LEU A 109 -5.28 16.97 -4.81
CA LEU A 109 -4.13 17.12 -5.70
C LEU A 109 -4.26 18.35 -6.61
N GLU A 110 -5.46 18.60 -7.15
CA GLU A 110 -5.78 19.79 -7.97
C GLU A 110 -5.64 21.11 -7.21
N LYS A 111 -5.86 21.10 -5.89
CA LYS A 111 -5.57 22.26 -5.00
C LYS A 111 -4.07 22.46 -4.75
N GLY A 112 -3.24 21.59 -5.32
CA GLY A 112 -1.81 21.59 -5.09
C GLY A 112 -1.42 21.09 -3.71
N GLU A 113 -2.23 20.27 -3.03
CA GLU A 113 -1.86 19.65 -1.74
C GLU A 113 -1.21 18.27 -1.94
N LEU A 114 -0.51 17.76 -0.92
CA LEU A 114 0.02 16.39 -0.94
C LEU A 114 -1.06 15.40 -0.51
N PHE A 115 -1.15 14.27 -1.21
CA PHE A 115 -2.10 13.21 -0.88
C PHE A 115 -1.39 11.90 -0.52
N GLY A 116 -1.63 11.37 0.68
CA GLY A 116 -1.07 10.11 1.13
C GLY A 116 -1.97 8.91 0.81
N ILE A 117 -1.37 7.86 0.25
CA ILE A 117 -2.05 6.58 -0.01
C ILE A 117 -1.09 5.42 0.21
N TYR A 118 -1.54 4.38 0.92
CA TYR A 118 -0.75 3.16 1.11
C TYR A 118 -0.98 2.21 -0.07
N PRO A 119 0.03 1.91 -0.89
CA PRO A 119 -0.14 1.11 -2.09
C PRO A 119 -0.52 -0.34 -1.77
N GLU A 120 -0.12 -0.88 -0.62
CA GLU A 120 -0.50 -2.23 -0.14
C GLU A 120 -1.98 -2.33 0.26
N GLY A 121 -2.65 -1.20 0.50
CA GLY A 121 -4.07 -1.14 0.89
C GLY A 121 -4.38 -1.55 2.34
N THR A 122 -3.43 -2.15 3.06
CA THR A 122 -3.54 -2.52 4.48
C THR A 122 -2.18 -2.47 5.16
N ARG A 123 -2.17 -2.51 6.49
CA ARG A 123 -0.94 -2.54 7.28
C ARG A 123 -0.37 -3.96 7.32
N SER A 124 0.90 -4.09 6.97
CA SER A 124 1.69 -5.31 7.12
C SER A 124 1.85 -5.68 8.59
N ARG A 125 1.30 -6.85 8.97
CA ARG A 125 1.37 -7.37 10.34
C ARG A 125 2.62 -8.18 10.61
N ASP A 126 3.33 -8.67 9.59
CA ASP A 126 4.58 -9.43 9.73
C ASP A 126 5.84 -8.62 9.36
N GLY A 127 5.66 -7.42 8.78
CA GLY A 127 6.76 -6.51 8.45
C GLY A 127 7.29 -6.68 7.04
N ARG A 128 6.69 -7.54 6.21
CA ARG A 128 7.00 -7.65 4.78
C ARG A 128 6.29 -6.56 3.97
N LEU A 129 6.78 -6.32 2.76
CA LEU A 129 6.18 -5.43 1.77
C LEU A 129 5.38 -6.26 0.76
N TYR A 130 4.08 -6.05 0.70
CA TYR A 130 3.20 -6.84 -0.17
C TYR A 130 3.00 -6.22 -1.56
N ARG A 131 2.32 -6.94 -2.45
CA ARG A 131 2.00 -6.44 -3.80
C ARG A 131 1.11 -5.19 -3.71
N GLY A 132 1.56 -4.11 -4.34
CA GLY A 132 0.79 -2.86 -4.42
C GLY A 132 -0.43 -2.96 -5.33
N HIS A 133 -1.52 -2.30 -4.96
CA HIS A 133 -2.72 -2.10 -5.78
C HIS A 133 -2.52 -0.96 -6.79
N THR A 134 -3.23 -0.99 -7.93
CA THR A 134 -3.08 0.01 -9.01
C THR A 134 -3.76 1.36 -8.73
N GLY A 135 -4.45 1.51 -7.59
CA GLY A 135 -5.16 2.74 -7.20
C GLY A 135 -4.30 4.01 -7.23
N PRO A 136 -3.08 4.02 -6.64
CA PRO A 136 -2.18 5.18 -6.72
C PRO A 136 -1.78 5.54 -8.15
N ALA A 137 -1.52 4.55 -9.01
CA ALA A 137 -1.18 4.79 -10.42
C ALA A 137 -2.35 5.42 -11.19
N ARG A 138 -3.58 4.94 -10.96
CA ARG A 138 -4.80 5.53 -11.53
C ARG A 138 -4.99 6.98 -11.09
N LEU A 139 -4.78 7.24 -9.79
CA LEU A 139 -4.89 8.59 -9.23
C LEU A 139 -3.84 9.54 -9.81
N ALA A 140 -2.58 9.08 -9.94
CA ALA A 140 -1.50 9.86 -10.50
C ALA A 140 -1.77 10.28 -11.94
N LEU A 141 -2.21 9.33 -12.79
CA LEU A 141 -2.57 9.62 -14.18
C LEU A 141 -3.77 10.56 -14.29
N ARG A 142 -4.79 10.36 -13.44
CA ARG A 142 -5.99 11.20 -13.42
C ARG A 142 -5.68 12.65 -13.03
N ALA A 143 -4.86 12.86 -12.01
CA ALA A 143 -4.51 14.19 -11.51
C ALA A 143 -3.28 14.80 -12.22
N ASN A 144 -2.62 14.03 -13.09
CA ASN A 144 -1.35 14.37 -13.73
C ASN A 144 -0.29 14.89 -12.74
N VAL A 145 -0.04 14.11 -11.68
CA VAL A 145 0.92 14.43 -10.62
C VAL A 145 1.92 13.29 -10.41
N PRO A 146 3.14 13.58 -9.90
CA PRO A 146 4.11 12.53 -9.60
C PRO A 146 3.72 11.71 -8.37
N ILE A 147 4.26 10.49 -8.31
CA ILE A 147 4.23 9.64 -7.12
C ILE A 147 5.60 9.70 -6.43
N ILE A 148 5.61 9.95 -5.12
CA ILE A 148 6.80 9.90 -4.27
C ILE A 148 6.76 8.62 -3.44
N PRO A 149 7.60 7.60 -3.74
CA PRO A 149 7.72 6.41 -2.90
C PRO A 149 8.38 6.78 -1.57
N ILE A 150 7.92 6.18 -0.47
CA ILE A 150 8.43 6.46 0.88
C ILE A 150 8.74 5.14 1.60
N GLY A 151 9.95 5.02 2.13
CA GLY A 151 10.34 3.95 3.04
C GLY A 151 10.36 4.44 4.49
N ILE A 152 9.54 3.85 5.33
CA ILE A 152 9.47 4.10 6.78
C ILE A 152 10.03 2.87 7.51
N THR A 153 11.01 3.09 8.38
CA THR A 153 11.60 2.06 9.24
C THR A 153 11.56 2.49 10.71
N GLY A 154 11.58 1.52 11.63
CA GLY A 154 11.51 1.75 13.09
C GLY A 154 10.11 2.06 13.65
N ALA A 155 9.16 2.49 12.81
CA ALA A 155 7.78 2.78 13.25
C ALA A 155 7.05 1.55 13.83
N ARG A 156 7.37 0.36 13.32
CA ARG A 156 6.89 -0.93 13.87
C ARG A 156 7.46 -1.22 15.25
N ASP A 157 8.70 -0.85 15.53
CA ASP A 157 9.31 -1.04 16.86
C ASP A 157 8.74 -0.06 17.88
N VAL A 158 8.43 1.18 17.43
CA VAL A 158 7.70 2.18 18.22
C VAL A 158 6.34 1.65 18.62
N MET A 159 5.54 1.16 17.67
CA MET A 159 4.18 0.70 17.91
C MET A 159 3.94 -0.63 17.19
N PRO A 160 4.34 -1.75 17.81
CA PRO A 160 4.13 -3.07 17.24
C PRO A 160 2.64 -3.37 17.03
N PRO A 161 2.30 -4.35 16.17
CA PRO A 161 0.94 -4.85 16.07
C PRO A 161 0.35 -5.17 17.45
N ASP A 162 -0.89 -4.74 17.68
CA ASP A 162 -1.68 -4.94 18.90
C ASP A 162 -1.14 -4.26 20.17
N ALA A 163 -0.04 -3.51 20.10
CA ALA A 163 0.41 -2.67 21.20
C ALA A 163 -0.64 -1.59 21.52
N LYS A 164 -0.82 -1.29 22.81
CA LYS A 164 -1.75 -0.25 23.27
C LYS A 164 -1.11 1.14 23.32
N PHE A 165 0.20 1.21 23.54
CA PHE A 165 0.95 2.45 23.69
C PHE A 165 2.29 2.38 22.95
N PRO A 166 2.77 3.50 22.40
CA PRO A 166 4.04 3.53 21.69
C PRO A 166 5.24 3.60 22.65
N LYS A 167 6.33 2.93 22.27
CA LYS A 167 7.61 3.00 22.97
C LYS A 167 8.33 4.31 22.60
N LEU A 168 8.73 5.09 23.59
CA LEU A 168 9.39 6.38 23.38
C LEU A 168 10.90 6.22 23.12
N ARG A 169 11.53 7.25 22.54
CA ARG A 169 12.97 7.42 22.28
C ARG A 169 13.59 6.46 21.25
N LEU A 170 12.78 5.59 20.66
CA LEU A 170 13.23 4.72 19.55
C LEU A 170 13.48 5.54 18.27
N PRO A 171 14.41 5.08 17.42
CA PRO A 171 14.69 5.72 16.14
C PRO A 171 13.61 5.41 15.12
N VAL A 172 13.29 6.39 14.26
CA VAL A 172 12.40 6.23 13.11
C VAL A 172 13.07 6.93 11.92
N THR A 173 13.27 6.21 10.83
CA THR A 173 13.80 6.78 9.59
C THR A 173 12.70 6.85 8.55
N ILE A 174 12.56 8.01 7.90
CA ILE A 174 11.64 8.23 6.79
C ILE A 174 12.47 8.68 5.59
N ARG A 175 12.48 7.85 4.54
CA ARG A 175 13.20 8.13 3.29
C ARG A 175 12.20 8.43 2.19
N PHE A 176 12.34 9.59 1.56
CA PHE A 176 11.52 10.03 0.44
C PHE A 176 12.30 9.79 -0.86
N GLY A 177 11.80 8.90 -1.71
CA GLY A 177 12.45 8.56 -2.98
C GLY A 177 12.23 9.62 -4.07
N ALA A 178 12.89 9.40 -5.21
CA ALA A 178 12.77 10.30 -6.36
C ALA A 178 11.33 10.32 -6.90
N PRO A 179 10.83 11.47 -7.43
CA PRO A 179 9.51 11.54 -8.01
C PRO A 179 9.37 10.66 -9.26
N ILE A 180 8.41 9.73 -9.24
CA ILE A 180 8.03 8.93 -10.40
C ILE A 180 7.01 9.74 -11.21
N SER A 181 7.45 10.29 -12.34
CA SER A 181 6.58 11.01 -13.27
C SER A 181 5.72 10.04 -14.09
N VAL A 182 4.44 10.38 -14.24
CA VAL A 182 3.47 9.63 -15.03
C VAL A 182 3.17 10.29 -16.39
N GLU A 183 3.83 11.41 -16.70
CA GLU A 183 3.59 12.18 -17.94
C GLU A 183 3.76 11.33 -19.21
N ARG A 184 4.77 10.45 -19.21
CA ARG A 184 5.04 9.50 -20.31
C ARG A 184 3.89 8.51 -20.58
N TYR A 185 2.93 8.42 -19.67
CA TYR A 185 1.79 7.50 -19.70
C TYR A 185 0.43 8.20 -19.80
N ALA A 186 0.40 9.55 -19.88
CA ALA A 186 -0.83 10.34 -19.83
C ALA A 186 -1.87 9.97 -20.91
N GLY A 187 -1.43 9.43 -22.06
CA GLY A 187 -2.31 8.95 -23.13
C GLY A 187 -2.89 7.54 -22.94
N ARG A 188 -2.55 6.83 -21.85
CA ARG A 188 -2.95 5.43 -21.60
C ARG A 188 -3.53 5.19 -20.18
N PRO A 189 -4.45 6.04 -19.67
CA PRO A 189 -4.90 5.98 -18.27
C PRO A 189 -5.69 4.71 -17.89
N GLY A 190 -6.31 4.04 -18.86
CA GLY A 190 -7.07 2.80 -18.67
C GLY A 190 -6.27 1.52 -18.90
N ASP A 191 -5.02 1.63 -19.33
CA ASP A 191 -4.22 0.46 -19.68
C ASP A 191 -3.72 -0.25 -18.42
N HIS A 192 -4.26 -1.45 -18.18
CA HIS A 192 -3.94 -2.24 -17.01
C HIS A 192 -2.44 -2.59 -16.90
N LEU A 193 -1.74 -2.74 -18.03
CA LEU A 193 -0.30 -3.03 -18.03
C LEU A 193 0.50 -1.80 -17.61
N VAL A 194 0.13 -0.62 -18.12
CA VAL A 194 0.74 0.65 -17.71
C VAL A 194 0.55 0.90 -16.23
N LEU A 195 -0.68 0.74 -15.74
CA LEU A 195 -0.98 0.90 -14.32
C LEU A 195 -0.18 -0.06 -13.44
N ARG A 196 0.00 -1.30 -13.90
CA ARG A 196 0.79 -2.32 -13.22
C ARG A 196 2.28 -1.97 -13.20
N GLN A 197 2.83 -1.53 -14.33
CA GLN A 197 4.23 -1.10 -14.45
C GLN A 197 4.55 0.07 -13.50
N ILE A 198 3.69 1.10 -13.47
CA ILE A 198 3.88 2.26 -12.58
C ILE A 198 3.91 1.81 -11.12
N ILE A 199 2.97 0.97 -10.70
CA ILE A 199 2.93 0.55 -9.30
C ILE A 199 4.07 -0.43 -8.97
N ASP A 200 4.53 -1.25 -9.91
CA ASP A 200 5.68 -2.13 -9.68
C ASP A 200 6.98 -1.32 -9.51
N GLU A 201 7.15 -0.23 -10.27
CA GLU A 201 8.22 0.75 -10.06
C GLU A 201 8.12 1.39 -8.66
N VAL A 202 6.94 1.85 -8.26
CA VAL A 202 6.69 2.40 -6.91
C VAL A 202 7.04 1.38 -5.81
N MET A 203 6.61 0.14 -5.94
CA MET A 203 6.87 -0.89 -4.92
C MET A 203 8.35 -1.30 -4.87
N PHE A 204 9.03 -1.30 -6.02
CA PHE A 204 10.48 -1.50 -6.08
C PHE A 204 11.21 -0.41 -5.28
N GLU A 205 10.89 0.87 -5.54
CA GLU A 205 11.52 1.98 -4.81
C GLU A 205 11.22 1.94 -3.30
N ILE A 206 9.97 1.62 -2.91
CA ILE A 206 9.63 1.45 -1.49
C ILE A 206 10.45 0.32 -0.86
N ARG A 207 10.67 -0.79 -1.56
CA ARG A 207 11.51 -1.89 -1.09
C ARG A 207 12.94 -1.43 -0.83
N GLU A 208 13.54 -0.72 -1.77
CA GLU A 208 14.91 -0.21 -1.63
C GLU A 208 15.03 0.80 -0.47
N LEU A 209 14.05 1.70 -0.33
CA LEU A 209 14.04 2.72 0.73
C LEU A 209 13.80 2.12 2.13
N SER A 210 13.01 1.05 2.24
CA SER A 210 12.61 0.44 3.51
C SER A 210 13.46 -0.76 3.93
N GLY A 211 14.09 -1.46 2.98
CA GLY A 211 14.79 -2.73 3.20
C GLY A 211 13.87 -3.90 3.52
N GLN A 212 12.55 -3.78 3.30
CA GLN A 212 11.60 -4.86 3.58
C GLN A 212 11.72 -6.00 2.56
N GLU A 213 11.47 -7.24 3.01
CA GLU A 213 11.27 -8.38 2.12
C GLU A 213 9.99 -8.18 1.29
N TYR A 214 10.10 -8.26 -0.04
CA TYR A 214 8.96 -8.11 -0.94
C TYR A 214 8.27 -9.45 -1.20
N VAL A 215 6.93 -9.45 -1.12
CA VAL A 215 6.08 -10.60 -1.43
C VAL A 215 5.11 -10.23 -2.55
N ASN A 216 5.15 -10.98 -3.65
CA ASN A 216 4.27 -10.76 -4.81
C ASN A 216 2.84 -11.32 -4.61
N GLU A 217 2.24 -11.02 -3.46
CA GLU A 217 0.86 -11.38 -3.11
C GLU A 217 0.16 -10.17 -2.50
N TYR A 218 -1.16 -10.09 -2.64
CA TYR A 218 -1.94 -9.08 -1.93
C TYR A 218 -2.15 -9.51 -0.47
N ALA A 219 -1.88 -8.62 0.48
CA ALA A 219 -1.93 -8.91 1.92
C ALA A 219 -3.27 -9.46 2.43
N ASN A 220 -4.39 -9.18 1.74
CA ASN A 220 -5.74 -9.59 2.15
C ASN A 220 -6.25 -10.89 1.49
N LYS A 221 -5.43 -11.62 0.73
CA LYS A 221 -5.88 -12.91 0.17
C LYS A 221 -6.01 -13.90 1.34
N LYS A 222 -7.24 -14.29 1.70
CA LYS A 222 -7.49 -15.39 2.64
C LYS A 222 -6.64 -16.58 2.18
N ARG A 223 -5.68 -16.99 3.01
CA ARG A 223 -4.83 -18.15 2.76
C ARG A 223 -5.76 -19.36 2.71
N HIS A 224 -6.02 -19.91 1.53
CA HIS A 224 -6.58 -21.26 1.46
C HIS A 224 -5.49 -22.17 2.04
N PRO A 225 -5.79 -23.01 3.05
CA PRO A 225 -4.82 -24.01 3.47
C PRO A 225 -4.43 -24.82 2.24
N ALA A 226 -3.13 -25.06 2.07
CA ALA A 226 -2.65 -25.97 1.03
C ALA A 226 -3.46 -27.27 1.13
N PRO A 227 -3.87 -27.88 0.00
CA PRO A 227 -4.45 -29.22 0.07
C PRO A 227 -3.47 -30.10 0.85
N ALA A 228 -3.97 -30.72 1.92
CA ALA A 228 -3.19 -31.64 2.72
C ALA A 228 -2.48 -32.60 1.78
N ALA A 229 -1.16 -32.75 1.95
CA ALA A 229 -0.38 -33.70 1.18
C ALA A 229 -1.08 -35.06 1.26
N THR A 230 -1.41 -35.63 0.10
CA THR A 230 -1.90 -37.00 -0.01
C THR A 230 -0.91 -37.91 0.72
N PRO A 231 -1.36 -38.75 1.67
CA PRO A 231 -0.47 -39.72 2.29
C PRO A 231 0.12 -40.63 1.21
N PRO A 232 1.39 -41.07 1.34
CA PRO A 232 1.96 -42.00 0.39
C PRO A 232 1.13 -43.29 0.35
N GLU A 233 0.75 -43.68 -0.87
CA GLU A 233 0.08 -44.93 -1.18
C GLU A 233 1.10 -46.07 -1.02
N GLY A 234 0.86 -46.97 -0.06
CA GLY A 234 1.65 -48.19 0.12
C GLY A 234 2.21 -48.41 1.54
N ALA A 235 1.35 -48.84 2.46
CA ALA A 235 1.76 -49.61 3.62
C ALA A 235 0.81 -50.82 3.77
N PRO A 236 1.34 -52.04 3.94
CA PRO A 236 0.54 -53.27 3.93
C PRO A 236 -0.39 -53.38 5.14
N ASN A 237 -1.55 -53.98 4.88
CA ASN A 237 -2.63 -54.21 5.81
C ASN A 237 -2.38 -55.52 6.56
N GLU A 238 -2.04 -55.45 7.85
CA GLU A 238 -2.13 -56.60 8.78
C GLU A 238 -3.21 -56.27 9.82
N GLY A 239 -4.24 -57.12 9.83
CA GLY A 239 -5.48 -56.88 10.57
C GLY A 239 -5.47 -57.38 12.01
N ALA A 240 -6.54 -57.01 12.72
CA ALA A 240 -7.28 -57.86 13.66
C ALA A 240 -8.55 -57.12 14.12
N ASP A 241 -9.69 -57.80 13.96
CA ASP A 241 -10.88 -57.92 14.84
C ASP A 241 -11.33 -56.75 15.74
N ALA A 242 -12.61 -56.54 16.06
CA ALA A 242 -13.91 -57.07 15.66
C ALA A 242 -14.98 -56.34 16.52
N THR A 243 -16.25 -56.48 16.12
CA THR A 243 -17.49 -56.25 16.88
C THR A 243 -17.97 -54.80 17.06
N ALA A 244 -19.26 -54.46 17.07
CA ALA A 244 -20.51 -55.02 16.52
C ALA A 244 -21.63 -53.99 16.81
N ASN A 245 -22.69 -54.01 15.98
CA ASN A 245 -24.05 -53.46 16.18
C ASN A 245 -24.22 -51.91 16.14
N GLY A 246 -25.14 -51.29 15.39
CA GLY A 246 -26.32 -51.74 14.64
C GLY A 246 -27.50 -50.81 14.96
N HIS A 247 -28.12 -50.17 13.94
CA HIS A 247 -29.55 -49.80 13.76
C HIS A 247 -29.74 -48.57 12.84
N GLY A 248 -30.46 -48.75 11.72
CA GLY A 248 -31.09 -47.68 10.91
C GLY A 248 -32.53 -47.37 11.37
N PRO A 249 -33.44 -46.77 10.55
CA PRO A 249 -33.33 -46.40 9.13
C PRO A 249 -33.80 -44.97 8.76
N ALA A 250 -33.86 -44.74 7.45
CA ALA A 250 -33.97 -43.51 6.65
C ALA A 250 -35.31 -42.75 6.62
N THR A 251 -35.25 -41.47 6.19
CA THR A 251 -36.12 -40.72 5.23
C THR A 251 -35.43 -39.34 5.00
N GLY A 252 -35.41 -38.63 3.87
CA GLY A 252 -35.88 -38.77 2.49
C GLY A 252 -35.49 -37.52 1.66
N VAL A 253 -35.19 -37.74 0.37
CA VAL A 253 -35.50 -36.94 -0.85
C VAL A 253 -34.97 -35.49 -1.10
N ASN A 254 -34.14 -35.40 -2.16
CA ASN A 254 -34.01 -34.42 -3.27
C ASN A 254 -33.73 -32.91 -3.07
N GLY A 255 -32.73 -32.41 -3.82
CA GLY A 255 -32.70 -31.01 -4.28
C GLY A 255 -31.37 -30.47 -4.84
N SER A 256 -31.04 -30.84 -6.08
CA SER A 256 -30.24 -30.10 -7.08
C SER A 256 -28.86 -29.50 -6.72
N SER A 257 -27.82 -30.06 -7.32
CA SER A 257 -26.48 -29.46 -7.49
C SER A 257 -26.47 -28.38 -8.58
N PRO A 258 -25.78 -27.24 -8.40
CA PRO A 258 -25.31 -26.41 -9.50
C PRO A 258 -23.92 -26.86 -9.99
N LYS A 259 -23.79 -26.92 -11.31
CA LYS A 259 -22.61 -27.24 -12.12
C LYS A 259 -21.45 -26.25 -11.88
N PRO A 260 -20.17 -26.68 -11.93
CA PRO A 260 -19.03 -25.79 -11.68
C PRO A 260 -18.77 -24.81 -12.83
N ALA A 261 -18.27 -23.62 -12.48
CA ALA A 261 -17.81 -22.59 -13.42
C ALA A 261 -16.50 -23.03 -14.12
N PRO A 262 -16.25 -22.58 -15.37
CA PRO A 262 -15.11 -23.03 -16.16
C PRO A 262 -13.79 -22.44 -15.65
N SER A 263 -12.75 -23.28 -15.64
CA SER A 263 -11.35 -22.93 -15.36
C SER A 263 -10.74 -22.10 -16.50
N GLU A 264 -10.08 -21.00 -16.16
CA GLU A 264 -9.26 -20.23 -17.11
C GLU A 264 -8.01 -21.03 -17.55
N PRO A 265 -7.54 -20.86 -18.79
CA PRO A 265 -6.40 -21.60 -19.33
C PRO A 265 -5.07 -21.09 -18.77
N SER A 266 -4.21 -22.03 -18.40
CA SER A 266 -2.80 -21.82 -18.08
C SER A 266 -2.00 -21.40 -19.31
N VAL A 267 -1.27 -20.30 -19.21
CA VAL A 267 -0.31 -19.85 -20.24
C VAL A 267 1.08 -20.45 -19.93
N PRO A 268 1.77 -21.07 -20.91
CA PRO A 268 3.10 -21.66 -20.70
C PRO A 268 4.19 -20.58 -20.58
N GLY A 269 5.25 -20.94 -19.85
CA GLY A 269 6.33 -20.05 -19.42
C GLY A 269 7.05 -19.34 -20.56
N SER A 270 7.20 -18.02 -20.42
CA SER A 270 8.15 -17.24 -21.21
C SER A 270 9.50 -17.22 -20.49
N GLU A 271 10.53 -17.70 -21.19
CA GLU A 271 11.93 -17.64 -20.77
C GLU A 271 12.33 -16.20 -20.42
N PHE A 272 12.96 -16.06 -19.25
CA PHE A 272 13.57 -14.82 -18.79
C PHE A 272 14.83 -14.55 -19.61
N VAL A 273 14.88 -13.39 -20.27
CA VAL A 273 16.13 -12.88 -20.84
C VAL A 273 16.89 -12.19 -19.70
N ASP A 274 18.07 -12.73 -19.38
CA ASP A 274 18.99 -12.22 -18.37
C ASP A 274 19.38 -10.76 -18.67
N ALA A 275 19.11 -9.86 -17.73
CA ALA A 275 19.34 -8.42 -17.85
C ALA A 275 20.58 -7.95 -17.07
N THR A 276 21.57 -8.83 -16.89
CA THR A 276 22.84 -8.50 -16.24
C THR A 276 23.84 -7.73 -17.11
N ASP A 277 23.52 -7.45 -18.38
CA ASP A 277 24.45 -6.77 -19.30
C ASP A 277 23.97 -5.39 -19.79
N ARG A 278 23.55 -4.52 -18.86
CA ARG A 278 23.37 -3.08 -19.15
C ARG A 278 24.58 -2.29 -18.66
N PRO A 279 25.26 -1.52 -19.52
CA PRO A 279 26.37 -0.69 -19.11
C PRO A 279 25.92 0.43 -18.17
N SER A 280 26.75 0.72 -17.19
CA SER A 280 26.60 1.83 -16.25
C SER A 280 26.50 3.18 -16.99
N SER A 281 25.68 4.09 -16.48
CA SER A 281 25.48 5.46 -17.00
C SER A 281 26.77 6.29 -17.11
N ALA A 282 27.88 5.84 -16.53
CA ALA A 282 29.19 6.47 -16.65
C ALA A 282 29.88 6.24 -18.01
N ASP A 283 29.51 5.20 -18.77
CA ASP A 283 30.19 4.82 -20.03
C ASP A 283 29.59 5.46 -21.29
N ILE A 284 28.41 6.08 -21.17
CA ILE A 284 27.70 6.70 -22.31
C ILE A 284 28.32 8.06 -22.72
N LEU A 285 29.13 8.67 -21.85
CA LEU A 285 29.69 10.02 -22.06
C LEU A 285 31.06 10.07 -22.77
N LYS A 286 31.61 8.95 -23.24
CA LYS A 286 32.96 8.91 -23.86
C LYS A 286 33.03 8.53 -25.35
N ARG A 287 31.91 8.50 -26.08
CA ARG A 287 31.96 8.24 -27.53
C ARG A 287 32.09 9.53 -28.35
N PRO A 288 33.13 9.70 -29.19
CA PRO A 288 33.27 10.88 -30.02
C PRO A 288 32.21 10.88 -31.13
N VAL A 289 31.51 12.00 -31.26
CA VAL A 289 30.53 12.26 -32.33
C VAL A 289 31.28 12.30 -33.66
N ARG A 290 31.09 11.29 -34.51
CA ARG A 290 31.50 11.36 -35.92
C ARG A 290 30.63 12.40 -36.61
N ARG A 291 31.23 13.51 -37.06
CA ARG A 291 30.62 14.42 -38.03
C ARG A 291 30.70 13.77 -39.41
N GLY A 292 29.55 13.56 -40.04
CA GLY A 292 29.44 13.19 -41.45
C GLY A 292 29.03 14.40 -42.26
N SER A 293 29.85 14.70 -43.26
CA SER A 293 29.64 15.55 -44.44
C SER A 293 28.51 15.07 -45.32
#